data_AF-A0A392NS03-F1
#
_entry.id   AF-A0A392NS03-F1
#
_cell.length_a   1.000
_cell.length_b   1.000
_cell.length_c   1.000
_cell.angle_alpha   90.00
_cell.angle_beta   90.00
_cell.angle_gamma   90.00
#
_symmetry.space_group_name_H-M   'P 1'
#
loop_
_entity.id
_entity.type
_entity.pdbx_description
1 polymer ?
#
loop_
_entity_poly.entity_id
_entity_poly.type
_entity_poly.pdbx_seq_one_letter_code
_entity_poly.pdbx_strand_id
1 'polypeptide(L)' 'AVLIAHNHVLHDRTKHLELDIHFVREKVVAKALHIQHVPSSDQIADALTKPLPTSRFLALRDKT' A
#
# COMPACT_ATOMS: atom_id res chain seq x y z
N ALA A 1 -19.62 -8.51 -9.52
CA ALA A 1 -19.08 -7.61 -10.56
C ALA A 1 -20.10 -6.60 -11.11
N VAL A 2 -21.42 -6.84 -11.05
CA VAL A 2 -22.42 -6.04 -11.80
C VAL A 2 -22.69 -4.62 -11.24
N LEU A 3 -22.52 -4.39 -9.92
CA LEU A 3 -22.81 -3.09 -9.28
C LEU A 3 -21.69 -2.03 -9.40
N ILE A 4 -20.45 -2.42 -9.74
CA ILE A 4 -19.29 -1.51 -9.76
C ILE A 4 -19.09 -0.88 -11.15
N ALA A 5 -19.51 -1.55 -12.22
CA ALA A 5 -19.36 -1.08 -13.60
C ALA A 5 -20.30 0.10 -13.97
N HIS A 6 -21.32 0.39 -13.16
CA HIS A 6 -22.36 1.39 -13.49
C HIS A 6 -22.09 2.80 -12.95
N ASN A 7 -21.10 2.98 -12.07
CA ASN A 7 -20.75 4.30 -11.53
C ASN A 7 -19.37 4.69 -12.06
N HIS A 8 -19.29 5.56 -13.06
CA HIS A 8 -18.04 5.95 -13.72
C HIS A 8 -16.95 6.43 -12.72
N VAL A 9 -17.37 7.17 -11.69
CA VAL A 9 -16.50 7.67 -10.61
C VAL A 9 -15.97 6.56 -9.68
N LEU A 10 -16.72 5.48 -9.50
CA LEU A 10 -16.28 4.29 -8.76
C LEU A 10 -15.50 3.34 -9.66
N HIS A 11 -15.83 3.27 -10.94
CA HIS A 11 -15.14 2.47 -11.94
C HIS A 11 -13.70 2.93 -12.09
N ASP A 12 -13.43 4.23 -12.26
CA ASP A 12 -12.06 4.73 -12.43
C ASP A 12 -11.20 4.50 -11.18
N ARG A 13 -11.74 4.78 -9.98
CA ARG A 13 -11.03 4.52 -8.71
C ARG A 13 -10.78 3.02 -8.46
N THR A 14 -11.73 2.17 -8.83
CA THR A 14 -11.57 0.71 -8.69
C THR A 14 -10.62 0.17 -9.74
N LYS A 15 -10.63 0.72 -10.96
CA LYS A 15 -9.75 0.32 -12.06
C LYS A 15 -8.28 0.55 -11.73
N HIS A 16 -7.94 1.69 -11.11
CA HIS A 16 -6.57 1.93 -10.66
C HIS A 16 -6.13 0.89 -9.63
N LEU A 17 -6.97 0.60 -8.62
CA LEU A 17 -6.68 -0.42 -7.62
C LEU A 17 -6.56 -1.83 -8.24
N GLU A 18 -7.44 -2.18 -9.18
CA GLU A 18 -7.41 -3.46 -9.90
C GLU A 18 -6.12 -3.61 -10.71
N LEU A 19 -5.69 -2.56 -11.40
CA LEU A 19 -4.44 -2.54 -12.17
C LEU A 19 -3.22 -2.68 -11.25
N ASP A 20 -3.16 -1.92 -10.15
CA ASP A 20 -2.05 -1.98 -9.19
C ASP A 20 -1.93 -3.37 -8.55
N ILE A 21 -3.06 -3.96 -8.14
CA ILE A 21 -3.09 -5.32 -7.59
C ILE A 21 -2.64 -6.34 -8.62
N HIS A 22 -3.12 -6.24 -9.86
CA HIS A 22 -2.75 -7.17 -10.92
C HIS A 22 -1.25 -7.10 -11.21
N PHE A 23 -0.71 -5.89 -11.38
CA PHE A 23 0.71 -5.65 -11.60
C PHE A 23 1.59 -6.25 -10.49
N VAL A 24 1.26 -5.96 -9.22
CA VAL A 24 2.03 -6.50 -8.08
C VAL A 24 1.95 -8.03 -8.06
N ARG A 25 0.77 -8.62 -8.29
CA ARG A 25 0.60 -10.08 -8.33
C ARG A 25 1.44 -10.73 -9.42
N GLU A 26 1.47 -10.18 -10.63
CA GLU A 26 2.28 -10.71 -11.73
C GLU A 26 3.77 -10.69 -11.37
N LYS A 27 4.27 -9.60 -10.77
CA LYS A 27 5.68 -9.50 -10.35
C LYS A 27 6.03 -10.49 -9.25
N VAL A 28 5.11 -10.77 -8.33
CA VAL A 28 5.31 -11.80 -7.28
C VAL A 28 5.35 -13.21 -7.87
N VAL A 29 4.41 -13.54 -8.76
CA VAL A 29 4.38 -14.86 -9.42
C VAL A 29 5.62 -15.09 -10.29
N ALA A 30 6.07 -14.04 -11.00
CA ALA A 30 7.31 -14.06 -11.77
C ALA A 30 8.58 -14.10 -10.89
N LYS A 31 8.44 -14.09 -9.56
CA LYS A 31 9.54 -13.99 -8.58
C LYS A 31 10.44 -12.76 -8.76
N ALA A 32 9.96 -11.75 -9.47
CA ALA A 32 10.62 -10.46 -9.65
C ALA A 32 10.39 -9.53 -8.46
N LEU A 33 9.39 -9.84 -7.62
CA LEU A 33 9.10 -9.14 -6.37
C LEU A 33 8.91 -10.16 -5.24
N HIS A 34 9.56 -9.92 -4.10
CA HIS A 34 9.39 -10.73 -2.90
C HIS A 34 8.71 -9.90 -1.81
N ILE A 35 7.61 -10.41 -1.26
CA ILE A 35 6.86 -9.72 -0.20
C ILE A 35 7.39 -10.19 1.15
N GLN A 36 7.75 -9.24 1.99
CA GLN A 36 8.13 -9.49 3.38
C GLN A 36 7.27 -8.64 4.31
N HIS A 37 6.84 -9.25 5.40
CA HIS A 37 6.13 -8.55 6.45
C HIS A 37 7.11 -7.72 7.28
N VAL A 38 6.83 -6.42 7.40
CA VAL A 38 7.54 -5.52 8.30
C VAL A 38 6.58 -5.17 9.44
N PRO A 39 6.93 -5.48 10.70
CA PRO A 39 6.13 -5.06 11.85
C PRO A 39 5.95 -3.55 11.84
N SER A 40 4.78 -3.05 12.25
CA SER A 40 4.52 -1.61 12.25
C SER A 40 5.61 -0.86 13.03
N SER A 41 6.13 -1.43 14.13
CA SER A 41 7.25 -0.90 14.93
C SER A 41 8.45 -0.45 14.11
N ASP A 42 8.68 -1.10 12.96
CA ASP A 42 9.85 -0.97 12.11
C ASP A 42 9.50 -0.44 10.70
N GLN A 43 8.23 -0.12 10.45
CA GLN A 43 7.76 0.45 9.19
C GLN A 43 8.07 1.95 9.10
N ILE A 44 9.32 2.29 8.81
CA ILE A 44 9.83 3.68 8.70
C ILE A 44 9.02 4.57 7.75
N ALA A 45 8.43 3.99 6.69
CA ALA A 45 7.56 4.73 5.75
C ALA A 45 6.34 5.38 6.42
N ASP A 46 5.89 4.86 7.58
CA ASP A 46 4.78 5.42 8.33
C ASP A 46 5.08 6.84 8.82
N ALA A 47 6.35 7.17 9.10
CA ALA A 47 6.76 8.51 9.50
C ALA A 47 6.51 9.56 8.41
N LEU A 48 6.49 9.15 7.13
CA LEU A 48 6.29 10.03 5.98
C LEU A 48 4.85 10.03 5.46
N THR A 49 4.10 8.97 5.72
CA THR A 49 2.79 8.73 5.08
C THR A 49 1.60 8.84 6.02
N LYS A 50 1.82 8.82 7.34
CA LYS A 50 0.76 8.80 8.34
C LYS A 50 0.88 9.96 9.33
N PRO A 51 -0.25 10.53 9.80
CA PRO A 51 -0.26 11.42 10.95
C PRO A 51 -0.06 10.61 12.24
N LEU A 52 1.16 10.56 12.75
CA LEU A 52 1.53 9.79 13.94
C LEU A 52 1.63 10.67 15.20
N PRO A 53 1.37 10.13 16.39
CA PRO A 53 1.74 10.78 17.64
C PRO A 53 3.24 11.08 17.69
N THR A 54 3.63 12.19 18.32
CA THR A 54 5.03 12.65 18.36
C THR A 54 6.00 11.57 18.82
N SER A 55 5.68 10.84 19.88
CA SER A 55 6.52 9.74 20.38
C SER A 55 6.77 8.66 19.33
N ARG A 56 5.75 8.33 18.54
CA ARG A 56 5.83 7.31 17.50
C ARG A 56 6.60 7.78 16.28
N PHE A 57 6.40 9.04 15.88
CA PHE A 57 7.17 9.68 14.82
C PHE A 57 8.67 9.72 15.17
N LEU A 58 9.02 10.18 16.37
CA LEU A 58 10.41 10.22 16.84
C LEU A 58 11.05 8.82 16.84
N ALA A 59 10.34 7.82 17.38
CA ALA A 59 10.84 6.44 17.40
C ALA A 59 11.06 5.82 16.01
N LEU A 60 10.34 6.26 14.98
CA LEU A 60 10.55 5.81 13.59
C LEU A 60 11.63 6.64 12.88
N ARG A 61 11.71 7.95 13.15
CA ARG A 61 12.73 8.84 12.58
C ARG A 61 14.14 8.48 13.06
N ASP A 62 14.30 8.10 14.31
CA ASP A 62 15.62 7.75 14.83
C ASP A 62 16.11 6.36 14.32
N LYS A 63 15.27 5.65 13.54
CA LYS A 63 15.60 4.39 12.85
C LYS A 63 15.99 4.57 11.37
N THR A 64 15.73 5.74 10.78
CA THR A 64 16.20 6.09 9.42
C THR A 64 17.61 6.61 9.45
#